data_AF-A0A7W0Y5P9-F1
#
_entry.id   AF-A0A7W0Y5P9-F1
#
_cell.length_a   1.000
_cell.length_b   1.000
_cell.length_c   1.000
_cell.angle_alpha   90.00
_cell.angle_beta   90.00
_cell.angle_gamma   90.00
#
_symmetry.space_group_name_H-M   'P 1'
#
loop_
_entity.id
_entity.type
_entity.pdbx_description
1 polymer ?
#
loop_
_entity_poly.entity_id
_entity_poly.type
_entity_poly.pdbx_seq_one_letter_code
_entity_poly.pdbx_strand_id
1 'polypeptide(L)'
;MAYRGDDAGDALEAPTAEGALRVELGPRSVKLAVGQRSLQIAERFATLQDHKRKLSLKIEARLFIARDVPREDLGVWIELLDAKGTGMRRIFGVQPVSLLEETGLHALASLDRVAHRLRSSLAELALSRARSDDVRRAVELGRGLDKVLLVDHGDRYVIYARRLFRDRARFTMAIHDDGRIVVPHGSTTREIVVRSRFGITVWGDCIRFADRHGTDLAKVSIPWIAPEDRLELARRISQLVDLDGSFHPPP
;
A
#
# COMPACT_ATOMS: atom_id res chain seq x y z
N MET A 1 33.70 -12.62 31.96
CA MET A 1 33.57 -13.00 30.54
C MET A 1 32.54 -14.12 30.47
N ALA A 2 31.34 -13.83 29.97
CA ALA A 2 30.33 -14.81 29.54
C ALA A 2 29.22 -14.03 28.82
N TYR A 3 29.48 -13.73 27.54
CA TYR A 3 28.51 -13.17 26.60
C TYR A 3 27.85 -14.37 25.93
N ARG A 4 26.61 -14.71 26.29
CA ARG A 4 25.72 -15.61 25.54
C ARG A 4 24.37 -15.65 26.26
N GLY A 5 23.44 -14.84 25.77
CA GLY A 5 22.02 -14.96 26.06
C GLY A 5 21.29 -14.59 24.78
N ASP A 6 20.96 -15.61 23.98
CA ASP A 6 19.81 -15.76 23.09
C ASP A 6 19.00 -14.54 22.63
N ASP A 7 19.64 -13.46 22.19
CA ASP A 7 19.02 -12.44 21.32
C ASP A 7 19.24 -12.78 19.83
N ALA A 8 19.17 -14.06 19.48
CA ALA A 8 18.97 -14.46 18.09
C ALA A 8 17.51 -14.17 17.75
N GLY A 9 17.20 -12.90 17.47
CA GLY A 9 15.86 -12.47 17.09
C GLY A 9 15.30 -13.40 16.02
N ASP A 10 14.12 -13.96 16.28
CA ASP A 10 13.45 -14.95 15.43
C ASP A 10 13.59 -14.57 13.96
N ALA A 11 14.43 -15.30 13.23
CA ALA A 11 14.55 -15.14 11.79
C ALA A 11 13.23 -15.61 11.19
N LEU A 12 12.45 -14.66 10.65
CA LEU A 12 11.17 -15.00 10.02
C LEU A 12 11.46 -15.39 8.57
N GLU A 13 10.96 -16.54 8.16
CA GLU A 13 11.15 -17.05 6.80
C GLU A 13 9.79 -17.38 6.18
N ALA A 14 9.64 -17.04 4.90
CA ALA A 14 8.47 -17.40 4.10
C ALA A 14 8.90 -17.85 2.70
N PRO A 15 8.43 -19.01 2.21
CA PRO A 15 8.64 -19.40 0.82
C PRO A 15 8.01 -18.40 -0.15
N THR A 16 8.72 -18.06 -1.22
CA THR A 16 8.25 -17.17 -2.30
C THR A 16 8.61 -17.76 -3.66
N ALA A 17 8.06 -17.23 -4.75
CA ALA A 17 8.39 -17.67 -6.11
C ALA A 17 9.88 -17.52 -6.47
N GLU A 18 10.62 -16.67 -5.75
CA GLU A 18 12.04 -16.38 -5.98
C GLU A 18 12.97 -17.06 -4.96
N GLY A 19 12.45 -17.99 -4.17
CA GLY A 19 13.12 -18.62 -3.04
C GLY A 19 12.59 -18.12 -1.69
N ALA A 20 13.24 -18.51 -0.59
CA ALA A 20 12.77 -18.12 0.72
C ALA A 20 13.09 -16.63 1.01
N LEU A 21 12.06 -15.85 1.36
CA LEU A 21 12.22 -14.53 1.93
C LEU A 21 12.64 -14.70 3.39
N ARG A 22 13.82 -14.19 3.73
CA ARG A 22 14.34 -14.14 5.09
C ARG A 22 14.25 -12.74 5.64
N VAL A 23 13.78 -12.62 6.87
CA VAL A 23 13.66 -11.36 7.58
C VAL A 23 14.40 -11.46 8.90
N GLU A 24 15.38 -10.57 9.07
CA GLU A 24 16.11 -10.36 10.33
C GLU A 24 15.60 -9.06 10.95
N LEU A 25 15.08 -9.16 12.17
CA LEU A 25 14.57 -8.03 12.94
C LEU A 25 15.55 -7.73 14.07
N GLY A 26 16.14 -6.54 14.03
CA GLY A 26 16.99 -6.02 15.09
C GLY A 26 16.35 -4.80 15.76
N PRO A 27 16.87 -4.36 16.93
CA PRO A 27 16.28 -3.27 17.71
C PRO A 27 16.17 -1.94 16.96
N ARG A 28 17.03 -1.71 15.96
CA ARG A 28 17.09 -0.48 15.14
C ARG A 28 17.21 -0.75 13.64
N SER A 29 16.96 -1.98 13.23
CA SER A 29 17.13 -2.38 11.84
C SER A 29 16.20 -3.51 11.44
N VAL A 30 15.73 -3.47 10.20
CA VAL A 30 15.04 -4.58 9.55
C VAL A 30 15.84 -4.94 8.30
N LYS A 31 16.10 -6.22 8.08
CA LYS A 31 16.73 -6.70 6.86
C LYS A 31 15.86 -7.77 6.21
N LEU A 32 15.58 -7.59 4.94
CA LEU A 32 14.87 -8.54 4.09
C LEU A 32 15.84 -9.06 3.03
N ALA A 33 15.84 -10.36 2.76
CA ALA A 33 16.66 -10.97 1.72
C ALA A 33 15.93 -12.10 1.01
N VAL A 34 16.06 -12.15 -0.32
CA VAL A 34 15.52 -13.22 -1.17
C VAL A 34 16.43 -13.38 -2.39
N GLY A 35 16.90 -14.60 -2.64
CA GLY A 35 17.89 -14.86 -3.69
C GLY A 35 19.11 -13.93 -3.58
N GLN A 36 19.35 -13.13 -4.62
CA GLN A 36 20.46 -12.16 -4.69
C GLN A 36 20.05 -10.71 -4.36
N ARG A 37 18.82 -10.50 -3.89
CA ARG A 37 18.29 -9.17 -3.56
C ARG A 37 18.15 -9.04 -2.05
N SER A 38 18.49 -7.88 -1.51
CA SER A 38 18.27 -7.56 -0.11
C SER A 38 17.89 -6.09 0.07
N LEU A 39 17.07 -5.85 1.10
CA LEU A 39 16.72 -4.52 1.56
C LEU A 39 17.07 -4.43 3.04
N GLN A 40 17.94 -3.49 3.39
CA GLN A 40 18.24 -3.14 4.77
C GLN A 40 17.62 -1.79 5.09
N ILE A 41 16.80 -1.74 6.14
CA ILE A 41 16.25 -0.52 6.71
C ILE A 41 16.94 -0.36 8.06
N ALA A 42 17.73 0.69 8.22
CA ALA A 42 18.41 0.98 9.47
C ALA A 42 18.53 2.48 9.64
N GLU A 43 18.32 2.95 10.87
CA GLU A 43 18.25 4.38 11.17
C GLU A 43 17.30 5.06 10.18
N ARG A 44 17.77 6.02 9.37
CA ARG A 44 16.96 6.77 8.40
C ARG A 44 17.20 6.36 6.95
N PHE A 45 17.73 5.17 6.70
CA PHE A 45 18.07 4.74 5.35
C PHE A 45 17.47 3.38 5.01
N ALA A 46 16.99 3.28 3.77
CA ALA A 46 16.63 2.05 3.10
C ALA A 46 17.68 1.76 2.02
N THR A 47 18.51 0.75 2.23
CA THR A 47 19.55 0.32 1.31
C THR A 47 19.12 -0.94 0.59
N LEU A 48 18.83 -0.80 -0.70
CA LEU A 48 18.57 -1.90 -1.62
C LEU A 48 19.90 -2.37 -2.21
N GLN A 49 20.11 -3.68 -2.20
CA GLN A 49 21.23 -4.32 -2.88
C GLN A 49 20.70 -5.42 -3.78
N ASP A 50 21.10 -5.38 -5.05
CA ASP A 50 20.95 -6.48 -6.00
C ASP A 50 22.35 -6.92 -6.49
N HIS A 51 22.39 -7.93 -7.36
CA HIS A 51 23.63 -8.47 -7.93
C HIS A 51 24.58 -7.45 -8.61
N LYS A 52 24.10 -6.28 -9.02
CA LYS A 52 24.86 -5.28 -9.80
C LYS A 52 24.87 -3.89 -9.17
N ARG A 53 23.93 -3.59 -8.27
CA ARG A 53 23.71 -2.24 -7.77
C ARG A 53 23.40 -2.23 -6.28
N LYS A 54 23.93 -1.20 -5.63
CA LYS A 54 23.56 -0.76 -4.29
C LYS A 54 22.93 0.63 -4.39
N LEU A 55 21.71 0.77 -3.89
CA LEU A 55 20.98 2.04 -3.87
C LEU A 55 20.57 2.34 -2.43
N SER A 56 21.06 3.45 -1.88
CA SER A 56 20.66 3.93 -0.55
C SER A 56 19.69 5.09 -0.68
N LEU A 57 18.57 4.99 0.00
CA LEU A 57 17.48 5.96 -0.02
C LEU A 57 17.25 6.48 1.39
N LYS A 58 17.23 7.80 1.52
CA LYS A 58 16.89 8.43 2.80
C LYS A 58 15.38 8.33 3.03
N ILE A 59 15.00 7.92 4.24
CA ILE A 59 13.63 7.83 4.72
C ILE A 59 13.30 9.17 5.35
N GLU A 60 12.63 10.02 4.57
CA GLU A 60 12.26 11.36 5.00
C GLU A 60 10.89 11.42 5.66
N ALA A 61 10.02 10.47 5.33
CA ALA A 61 8.67 10.38 5.83
C ALA A 61 8.27 8.92 6.10
N ARG A 62 7.35 8.34 5.32
CA ARG A 62 6.71 7.06 5.64
C ARG A 62 7.30 5.86 4.89
N LEU A 63 7.15 4.69 5.51
CA LEU A 63 7.34 3.37 4.90
C LEU A 63 6.05 2.57 5.05
N PHE A 64 5.70 1.77 4.04
CA PHE A 64 4.52 0.91 4.06
C PHE A 64 4.87 -0.50 3.64
N ILE A 65 4.27 -1.48 4.33
CA ILE A 65 4.20 -2.87 3.87
C ILE A 65 2.82 -3.06 3.25
N ALA A 66 2.80 -3.29 1.94
CA ALA A 66 1.59 -3.52 1.19
C ALA A 66 1.45 -4.99 0.78
N ARG A 67 0.21 -5.48 0.76
CA ARG A 67 -0.13 -6.76 0.12
C ARG A 67 -0.85 -6.52 -1.20
N ASP A 68 -0.48 -7.24 -2.24
CA ASP A 68 -1.14 -7.13 -3.55
C ASP A 68 -2.44 -7.93 -3.54
N VAL A 69 -3.47 -7.42 -4.21
CA VAL A 69 -4.74 -8.12 -4.40
C VAL A 69 -5.02 -8.16 -5.90
N PRO A 70 -5.31 -9.34 -6.48
CA PRO A 70 -5.53 -10.64 -5.84
C PRO A 70 -4.26 -11.51 -5.71
N ARG A 71 -3.09 -11.01 -6.10
CA ARG A 71 -1.88 -11.84 -6.26
C ARG A 71 -1.14 -12.13 -4.97
N GLU A 72 -1.47 -11.43 -3.91
CA GLU A 72 -0.91 -11.61 -2.57
C GLU A 72 0.60 -11.33 -2.46
N ASP A 73 1.21 -10.63 -3.42
CA ASP A 73 2.59 -10.12 -3.33
C ASP A 73 2.79 -9.33 -2.04
N LEU A 74 4.02 -9.35 -1.50
CA LEU A 74 4.46 -8.44 -0.46
C LEU A 74 5.30 -7.33 -1.08
N GLY A 75 4.97 -6.07 -0.80
CA GLY A 75 5.70 -4.90 -1.27
C GLY A 75 6.13 -3.97 -0.13
N VAL A 76 7.34 -3.43 -0.21
CA VAL A 76 7.82 -2.35 0.65
C VAL A 76 7.83 -1.04 -0.14
N TRP A 77 7.10 -0.05 0.35
CA TRP A 77 6.99 1.27 -0.25
C TRP A 77 7.62 2.33 0.64
N ILE A 78 8.27 3.31 0.00
CA ILE A 78 8.83 4.49 0.65
C ILE A 78 8.18 5.75 0.10
N GLU A 79 7.87 6.66 1.01
CA GLU A 79 7.50 8.03 0.70
C GLU A 79 8.76 8.85 0.37
N LEU A 80 8.73 9.51 -0.78
CA LEU A 80 9.75 10.39 -1.29
C LEU A 80 9.19 11.80 -1.32
N LEU A 81 9.88 12.72 -0.63
CA LEU A 81 9.59 14.15 -0.73
C LEU A 81 10.33 14.69 -1.95
N ASP A 82 9.61 15.39 -2.84
CA ASP A 82 10.23 16.17 -3.91
C ASP A 82 9.57 17.54 -4.09
N ALA A 83 10.21 18.41 -4.87
CA ALA A 83 9.73 19.77 -5.12
C ALA A 83 8.35 19.82 -5.82
N LYS A 84 7.88 18.70 -6.41
CA LYS A 84 6.58 18.55 -7.06
C LYS A 84 5.56 17.82 -6.16
N GLY A 85 5.89 17.64 -4.87
CA GLY A 85 5.04 17.04 -3.84
C GLY A 85 5.50 15.65 -3.40
N THR A 86 4.69 15.04 -2.56
CA THR A 86 4.91 13.69 -2.03
C THR A 86 4.64 12.62 -3.10
N GLY A 87 5.57 11.69 -3.28
CA GLY A 87 5.41 10.50 -4.12
C GLY A 87 5.77 9.21 -3.38
N MET A 88 5.17 8.10 -3.79
CA MET A 88 5.42 6.77 -3.25
C MET A 88 6.22 5.94 -4.25
N ARG A 89 7.22 5.19 -3.78
CA ARG A 89 7.98 4.24 -4.62
C ARG A 89 8.07 2.88 -3.94
N ARG A 90 7.76 1.82 -4.68
CA ARG A 90 8.07 0.44 -4.30
C ARG A 90 9.57 0.20 -4.40
N ILE A 91 10.21 -0.19 -3.31
CA ILE A 91 11.67 -0.36 -3.23
C ILE A 91 12.09 -1.83 -3.05
N PHE A 92 11.17 -2.69 -2.64
CA PHE A 92 11.38 -4.12 -2.53
C PHE A 92 10.05 -4.85 -2.63
N GLY A 93 10.07 -6.11 -3.03
CA GLY A 93 8.88 -6.95 -2.98
C GLY A 93 9.13 -8.36 -3.52
N VAL A 94 8.25 -9.26 -3.13
CA VAL A 94 8.28 -10.69 -3.46
C VAL A 94 6.90 -11.15 -3.89
N GLN A 95 6.87 -12.14 -4.78
CA GLN A 95 5.66 -12.83 -5.20
C GLN A 95 5.49 -14.10 -4.38
N PRO A 96 4.27 -14.44 -3.92
CA PRO A 96 4.07 -15.70 -3.20
C PRO A 96 4.33 -16.89 -4.12
N VAL A 97 4.53 -18.05 -3.50
CA VAL A 97 4.46 -19.34 -4.21
C VAL A 97 3.07 -19.47 -4.83
N SER A 98 2.98 -20.07 -6.02
CA SER A 98 1.69 -20.29 -6.69
C SER A 98 0.73 -21.05 -5.77
N LEU A 99 -0.51 -20.57 -5.65
CA LEU A 99 -1.55 -21.26 -4.87
C LEU A 99 -1.93 -22.63 -5.43
N LEU A 100 -1.52 -22.92 -6.67
CA LEU A 100 -1.72 -24.21 -7.33
C LEU A 100 -0.64 -25.23 -6.95
N GLU A 101 0.44 -24.81 -6.28
CA GLU A 101 1.46 -25.72 -5.76
C GLU A 101 1.03 -26.34 -4.44
N GLU A 102 1.53 -27.55 -4.15
CA GLU A 102 1.18 -28.34 -2.96
C GLU A 102 1.37 -27.56 -1.64
N THR A 103 2.38 -26.69 -1.58
CA THR A 103 2.69 -25.89 -0.39
C THR A 103 2.20 -24.43 -0.47
N GLY A 104 1.46 -24.07 -1.53
CA GLY A 104 1.09 -22.68 -1.84
C GLY A 104 0.32 -21.98 -0.72
N LEU A 105 -0.68 -22.65 -0.13
CA LEU A 105 -1.47 -22.09 0.98
C LEU A 105 -0.64 -21.87 2.26
N HIS A 106 0.24 -22.83 2.59
CA HIS A 106 1.12 -22.71 3.75
C HIS A 106 2.19 -21.61 3.54
N ALA A 107 2.71 -21.50 2.32
CA ALA A 107 3.64 -20.44 1.93
C ALA A 107 2.95 -19.06 2.06
N LEU A 108 1.71 -18.93 1.59
CA LEU A 108 0.93 -17.70 1.71
C LEU A 108 0.71 -17.31 3.18
N ALA A 109 0.25 -18.24 4.02
CA ALA A 109 0.06 -17.98 5.45
C ALA A 109 1.36 -17.58 6.15
N SER A 110 2.49 -18.14 5.74
CA SER A 110 3.80 -17.77 6.25
C SER A 110 4.20 -16.35 5.82
N LEU A 111 3.93 -15.99 4.55
CA LEU A 111 4.14 -14.64 4.05
C LEU A 111 3.23 -13.61 4.74
N ASP A 112 2.00 -13.98 5.11
CA ASP A 112 1.08 -13.13 5.88
C ASP A 112 1.62 -12.83 7.29
N ARG A 113 2.14 -13.86 7.97
CA ARG A 113 2.80 -13.70 9.28
C ARG A 113 4.02 -12.79 9.18
N VAL A 114 4.87 -13.00 8.16
CA VAL A 114 6.02 -12.13 7.88
C VAL A 114 5.57 -10.69 7.63
N ALA A 115 4.55 -10.47 6.79
CA ALA A 115 4.03 -9.13 6.49
C ALA A 115 3.49 -8.43 7.75
N HIS A 116 2.76 -9.17 8.59
CA HIS A 116 2.24 -8.64 9.85
C HIS A 116 3.37 -8.22 10.78
N ARG A 117 4.36 -9.09 10.99
CA ARG A 117 5.47 -8.83 11.90
C ARG A 117 6.37 -7.69 11.39
N LEU A 118 6.62 -7.62 10.08
CA LEU A 118 7.32 -6.50 9.44
C LEU A 118 6.60 -5.16 9.67
N ARG A 119 5.27 -5.13 9.56
CA ARG A 119 4.49 -3.90 9.86
C ARG A 119 4.71 -3.43 11.29
N SER A 120 4.61 -4.34 12.26
CA SER A 120 4.84 -4.03 13.67
C SER A 120 6.26 -3.49 13.91
N SER A 121 7.29 -4.16 13.39
CA SER A 121 8.67 -3.72 13.57
C SER A 121 8.98 -2.38 12.90
N LEU A 122 8.43 -2.12 11.71
CA LEU A 122 8.61 -0.81 11.05
C LEU A 122 7.89 0.33 11.79
N ALA A 123 6.75 0.03 12.44
CA ALA A 123 6.07 1.00 13.30
C ALA A 123 6.94 1.33 14.54
N GLU A 124 7.55 0.32 15.17
CA GLU A 124 8.46 0.49 16.32
C GLU A 124 9.74 1.26 15.98
N LEU A 125 10.28 1.09 14.77
CA LEU A 125 11.46 1.83 14.31
C LEU A 125 11.23 3.35 14.18
N ALA A 126 9.99 3.82 14.33
CA ALA A 126 9.59 5.20 14.58
C ALA A 126 10.43 6.27 13.85
N LEU A 127 10.66 6.04 12.54
CA LEU A 127 10.99 7.09 11.58
C LEU A 127 9.78 8.00 11.29
N SER A 128 8.60 7.59 11.75
CA SER A 128 7.33 8.31 11.70
C SER A 128 7.25 9.36 12.81
N ARG A 129 8.05 10.44 12.74
CA ARG A 129 7.80 11.66 13.53
C ARG A 129 6.63 12.51 12.98
N ALA A 130 6.10 12.16 11.82
CA ALA A 130 4.77 12.62 11.44
C ALA A 130 3.77 11.82 12.28
N ARG A 131 2.88 12.52 12.99
CA ARG A 131 1.78 11.98 13.80
C ARG A 131 1.28 10.65 13.23
N SER A 132 1.07 9.66 14.10
CA SER A 132 0.45 8.39 13.71
C SER A 132 -0.92 8.73 13.11
N ASP A 133 -0.98 8.83 11.79
CA ASP A 133 -2.16 8.39 11.09
C ASP A 133 -1.99 6.88 11.13
N ASP A 134 -2.72 6.21 12.02
CA ASP A 134 -2.61 4.76 12.21
C ASP A 134 -2.93 4.04 10.90
N VAL A 135 -1.88 3.69 10.17
CA VAL A 135 -2.01 2.93 8.94
C VAL A 135 -2.44 1.52 9.34
N ARG A 136 -3.71 1.21 9.12
CA ARG A 136 -4.26 -0.12 9.39
C ARG A 136 -3.73 -1.13 8.38
N ARG A 137 -3.66 -0.72 7.10
CA ARG A 137 -3.18 -1.57 6.01
C ARG A 137 -2.77 -0.75 4.79
N ALA A 138 -1.92 -1.34 3.96
CA ALA A 138 -1.67 -0.87 2.61
C ALA A 138 -1.87 -2.04 1.64
N VAL A 139 -2.43 -1.75 0.46
CA VAL A 139 -2.77 -2.74 -0.57
C VAL A 139 -2.26 -2.25 -1.91
N GLU A 140 -1.66 -3.14 -2.70
CA GLU A 140 -1.39 -2.89 -4.11
C GLU A 140 -2.56 -3.43 -4.95
N LEU A 141 -2.94 -2.69 -5.99
CA LEU A 141 -3.93 -3.10 -6.99
C LEU A 141 -3.36 -2.84 -8.38
N GLY A 142 -3.58 -3.75 -9.32
CA GLY A 142 -3.08 -3.64 -10.70
C GLY A 142 -1.90 -4.55 -11.01
N ARG A 143 -1.44 -4.53 -12.27
CA ARG A 143 -0.47 -5.49 -12.80
C ARG A 143 0.83 -4.82 -13.26
N GLY A 144 1.94 -5.53 -13.12
CA GLY A 144 3.24 -5.09 -13.64
C GLY A 144 3.74 -3.81 -12.98
N LEU A 145 4.13 -2.83 -13.80
CA LEU A 145 4.60 -1.52 -13.34
C LEU A 145 3.45 -0.58 -12.96
N ASP A 146 2.22 -0.91 -13.34
CA ASP A 146 1.03 -0.09 -13.24
C ASP A 146 0.21 -0.47 -12.00
N LYS A 147 0.79 -0.21 -10.83
CA LYS A 147 0.12 -0.45 -9.55
C LYS A 147 -0.39 0.84 -8.91
N VAL A 148 -1.55 0.73 -8.29
CA VAL A 148 -2.10 1.69 -7.34
C VAL A 148 -1.77 1.20 -5.94
N LEU A 149 -1.23 2.08 -5.10
CA LEU A 149 -1.11 1.85 -3.68
C LEU A 149 -2.32 2.49 -2.98
N LEU A 150 -3.15 1.65 -2.37
CA LEU A 150 -4.26 2.04 -1.52
C LEU A 150 -3.82 1.92 -0.05
N VAL A 151 -3.84 3.02 0.69
CA VAL A 151 -3.47 3.07 2.11
C VAL A 151 -4.72 3.34 2.94
N ASP A 152 -4.95 2.51 3.95
CA ASP A 152 -6.05 2.62 4.92
C ASP A 152 -5.51 3.23 6.21
N HIS A 153 -5.97 4.42 6.56
CA HIS A 153 -5.64 5.12 7.81
C HIS A 153 -6.72 4.95 8.89
N GLY A 154 -7.75 4.15 8.63
CA GLY A 154 -8.87 3.92 9.53
C GLY A 154 -10.01 4.93 9.39
N ASP A 155 -9.69 6.22 9.34
CA ASP A 155 -10.64 7.33 9.09
C ASP A 155 -10.75 7.68 7.59
N ARG A 156 -9.77 7.26 6.78
CA ARG A 156 -9.73 7.53 5.35
C ARG A 156 -8.90 6.52 4.58
N TYR A 157 -9.21 6.38 3.30
CA TYR A 157 -8.31 5.79 2.32
C TYR A 157 -7.54 6.85 1.56
N VAL A 158 -6.28 6.58 1.27
CA VAL A 158 -5.45 7.39 0.38
C VAL A 158 -5.01 6.54 -0.80
N ILE A 159 -5.20 7.07 -2.00
CA ILE A 159 -4.87 6.41 -3.26
C ILE A 159 -3.66 7.10 -3.88
N TYR A 160 -2.60 6.32 -4.09
CA TYR A 160 -1.44 6.73 -4.88
C TYR A 160 -1.40 5.94 -6.18
N ALA A 161 -1.45 6.62 -7.31
CA ALA A 161 -1.39 5.98 -8.62
C ALA A 161 -0.13 6.37 -9.38
N ARG A 162 0.47 5.39 -10.06
CA ARG A 162 1.53 5.62 -11.04
C ARG A 162 0.88 5.88 -12.39
N ARG A 163 1.20 7.01 -13.03
CA ARG A 163 0.87 7.20 -14.46
C ARG A 163 1.97 6.52 -15.28
N LEU A 164 1.61 5.80 -16.34
CA LEU A 164 2.38 4.93 -17.27
C LEU A 164 3.88 5.21 -17.56
N PHE A 165 4.44 6.35 -17.15
CA PHE A 165 5.83 6.77 -17.45
C PHE A 165 6.61 7.31 -16.24
N ARG A 166 6.06 7.27 -15.03
CA ARG A 166 6.69 7.90 -13.85
C ARG A 166 7.19 6.88 -12.87
N ASP A 167 8.42 6.95 -12.38
CA ASP A 167 8.94 6.00 -11.38
C ASP A 167 8.29 6.04 -9.99
N ARG A 168 7.32 6.93 -9.78
CA ARG A 168 6.67 7.18 -8.49
C ARG A 168 5.16 7.20 -8.68
N ALA A 169 4.46 6.50 -7.79
CA ALA A 169 3.04 6.71 -7.59
C ALA A 169 2.83 8.06 -6.90
N ARG A 170 1.80 8.82 -7.29
CA ARG A 170 1.51 10.13 -6.73
C ARG A 170 0.12 10.15 -6.12
N PHE A 171 -0.05 11.02 -5.13
CA PHE A 171 -1.35 11.27 -4.53
C PHE A 171 -2.38 11.55 -5.62
N THR A 172 -3.44 10.76 -5.62
CA THR A 172 -4.53 10.82 -6.61
C THR A 172 -5.83 11.24 -5.95
N MET A 173 -6.09 10.72 -4.75
CA MET A 173 -7.32 11.00 -4.02
C MET A 173 -7.20 10.52 -2.57
N ALA A 174 -7.87 11.19 -1.64
CA ALA A 174 -8.22 10.65 -0.34
C ALA A 174 -9.74 10.63 -0.18
N ILE A 175 -10.26 9.60 0.48
CA ILE A 175 -11.69 9.42 0.73
C ILE A 175 -11.84 9.15 2.21
N HIS A 176 -12.49 10.08 2.90
CA HIS A 176 -12.76 10.01 4.32
C HIS A 176 -14.08 9.27 4.57
N ASP A 177 -14.19 8.69 5.76
CA ASP A 177 -15.39 8.04 6.28
C ASP A 177 -16.61 8.97 6.33
N ASP A 178 -16.39 10.27 6.49
CA ASP A 178 -17.43 11.30 6.46
C ASP A 178 -17.95 11.65 5.05
N GLY A 179 -17.48 10.93 4.02
CA GLY A 179 -17.84 11.17 2.62
C GLY A 179 -17.08 12.33 1.98
N ARG A 180 -16.14 12.96 2.69
CA ARG A 180 -15.23 13.95 2.12
C ARG A 180 -14.22 13.28 1.19
N ILE A 181 -14.09 13.83 0.00
CA ILE A 181 -13.14 13.41 -1.02
C ILE A 181 -12.18 14.58 -1.29
N VAL A 182 -10.89 14.30 -1.15
CA VAL A 182 -9.82 15.26 -1.42
C VAL A 182 -9.08 14.82 -2.68
N VAL A 183 -9.04 15.66 -3.71
CA VAL A 183 -8.34 15.41 -4.97
C VAL A 183 -7.32 16.51 -5.27
N PRO A 184 -6.23 16.21 -6.01
CA PRO A 184 -5.32 17.23 -6.50
C PRO A 184 -6.02 18.22 -7.46
N HIS A 185 -5.73 19.51 -7.31
CA HIS A 185 -6.17 20.58 -8.20
C HIS A 185 -5.02 21.59 -8.42
N GLY A 186 -4.21 21.36 -9.46
CA GLY A 186 -3.00 22.17 -9.68
C GLY A 186 -1.98 21.96 -8.55
N SER A 187 -1.58 23.03 -7.86
CA SER A 187 -0.70 22.99 -6.69
C SER A 187 -1.46 22.85 -5.36
N THR A 188 -2.79 22.87 -5.38
CA THR A 188 -3.63 22.75 -4.19
C THR A 188 -4.44 21.46 -4.23
N THR A 189 -5.22 21.23 -3.18
CA THR A 189 -6.25 20.19 -3.15
C THR A 189 -7.63 20.81 -3.26
N ARG A 190 -8.55 20.08 -3.88
CA ARG A 190 -9.99 20.38 -3.90
C ARG A 190 -10.73 19.37 -3.05
N GLU A 191 -11.65 19.87 -2.25
CA GLU A 191 -12.55 19.08 -1.43
C GLU A 191 -13.92 18.94 -2.10
N ILE A 192 -14.49 17.74 -2.04
CA ILE A 192 -15.77 17.37 -2.63
C ILE A 192 -16.49 16.50 -1.61
N VAL A 193 -17.77 16.73 -1.35
CA VAL A 193 -18.53 15.94 -0.36
C VAL A 193 -19.50 15.02 -1.08
N VAL A 194 -19.38 13.71 -0.85
CA VAL A 194 -20.26 12.67 -1.40
C VAL A 194 -21.03 12.04 -0.26
N ARG A 195 -22.33 12.32 -0.21
CA ARG A 195 -23.20 11.92 0.92
C ARG A 195 -23.85 10.53 0.76
N SER A 196 -23.53 9.78 -0.29
CA SER A 196 -24.16 8.49 -0.56
C SER A 196 -23.22 7.50 -1.23
N ARG A 197 -23.25 6.24 -0.77
CA ARG A 197 -22.49 5.13 -1.37
C ARG A 197 -22.86 4.85 -2.82
N PHE A 198 -24.10 5.15 -3.23
CA PHE A 198 -24.58 4.96 -4.60
C PHE A 198 -23.91 5.93 -5.60
N GLY A 199 -23.23 6.96 -5.10
CA GLY A 199 -22.42 7.85 -5.92
C GLY A 199 -21.18 7.18 -6.50
N ILE A 200 -20.68 6.08 -5.93
CA ILE A 200 -19.41 5.47 -6.34
C ILE A 200 -19.66 4.36 -7.35
N THR A 201 -19.26 4.59 -8.60
CA THR A 201 -19.44 3.62 -9.68
C THR A 201 -18.13 3.45 -10.44
N VAL A 202 -17.86 2.22 -10.89
CA VAL A 202 -16.81 1.97 -11.89
C VAL A 202 -17.44 2.18 -13.26
N TRP A 203 -16.91 3.13 -14.03
CA TRP A 203 -17.38 3.42 -15.38
C TRP A 203 -16.20 3.45 -16.34
N GLY A 204 -16.13 2.45 -17.22
CA GLY A 204 -15.01 2.28 -18.13
C GLY A 204 -13.68 2.19 -17.39
N ASP A 205 -12.85 3.20 -17.59
CA ASP A 205 -11.48 3.32 -17.07
C ASP A 205 -11.35 4.17 -15.81
N CYS A 206 -12.48 4.58 -15.22
CA CYS A 206 -12.52 5.49 -14.09
C CYS A 206 -13.42 5.02 -12.96
N ILE A 207 -13.12 5.49 -11.74
CA ILE A 207 -14.03 5.46 -10.60
C ILE A 207 -14.69 6.83 -10.56
N ARG A 208 -16.01 6.84 -10.70
CA ARG A 208 -16.88 8.02 -10.73
C ARG A 208 -17.55 8.18 -9.38
N PHE A 209 -17.65 9.43 -8.94
CA PHE A 209 -18.36 9.86 -7.75
C PHE A 209 -19.48 10.79 -8.18
N ALA A 210 -20.72 10.41 -7.91
CA ALA A 210 -21.91 11.14 -8.32
C ALA A 210 -22.81 11.50 -7.13
N ASP A 211 -23.65 12.52 -7.30
CA ASP A 211 -24.70 12.83 -6.34
C ASP A 211 -25.92 11.88 -6.50
N ARG A 212 -26.94 12.08 -5.65
CA ARG A 212 -28.21 11.31 -5.70
C ARG A 212 -28.99 11.48 -7.02
N HIS A 213 -28.69 12.50 -7.82
CA HIS A 213 -29.30 12.76 -9.11
C HIS A 213 -28.47 12.18 -10.27
N GLY A 214 -27.34 11.54 -9.96
CA GLY A 214 -26.44 10.99 -10.96
C GLY A 214 -25.52 12.03 -11.61
N THR A 215 -25.34 13.21 -11.02
CA THR A 215 -24.42 14.26 -11.49
C THR A 215 -22.99 13.94 -11.07
N ASP A 216 -22.01 14.05 -11.98
CA ASP A 216 -20.59 13.85 -11.67
C ASP A 216 -20.07 14.91 -10.70
N LEU A 217 -19.66 14.45 -9.52
CA LEU A 217 -18.96 15.27 -8.53
C LEU A 217 -17.44 15.16 -8.71
N ALA A 218 -16.94 13.94 -8.91
CA ALA A 218 -15.52 13.68 -9.14
C ALA A 218 -15.31 12.42 -9.99
N LYS A 219 -14.12 12.30 -10.59
CA LYS A 219 -13.68 11.06 -11.24
C LYS A 219 -12.19 10.84 -11.06
N VAL A 220 -11.81 9.58 -10.89
CA VAL A 220 -10.41 9.15 -10.88
C VAL A 220 -10.19 8.20 -12.04
N SER A 221 -9.44 8.69 -13.03
CA SER A 221 -9.04 7.92 -14.20
C SER A 221 -7.86 7.01 -13.85
N ILE A 222 -8.08 5.70 -13.99
CA ILE A 222 -7.13 4.61 -13.73
C ILE A 222 -7.15 3.61 -14.90
N PRO A 223 -6.84 4.05 -16.14
CA PRO A 223 -6.99 3.22 -17.34
C PRO A 223 -6.09 2.01 -17.41
N TRP A 224 -4.99 2.03 -16.68
CA TRP A 224 -4.01 0.96 -16.60
C TRP A 224 -4.34 -0.10 -15.54
N ILE A 225 -5.39 0.10 -14.75
CA ILE A 225 -5.88 -0.89 -13.78
C ILE A 225 -6.93 -1.76 -14.46
N ALA A 226 -6.80 -3.08 -14.32
CA ALA A 226 -7.70 -4.03 -14.96
C ALA A 226 -9.14 -3.87 -14.41
N PRO A 227 -10.19 -4.17 -15.20
CA PRO A 227 -11.57 -4.02 -14.76
C PRO A 227 -11.88 -4.65 -13.39
N GLU A 228 -11.38 -5.86 -13.14
CA GLU A 228 -11.54 -6.58 -11.89
C GLU A 228 -10.93 -5.84 -10.68
N ASP A 229 -9.74 -5.26 -10.85
CA ASP A 229 -9.06 -4.51 -9.79
C ASP A 229 -9.75 -3.17 -9.51
N ARG A 230 -10.37 -2.56 -10.54
CA ARG A 230 -11.20 -1.34 -10.38
C ARG A 230 -12.45 -1.63 -9.57
N LEU A 231 -13.09 -2.78 -9.79
CA LEU A 231 -14.24 -3.21 -9.00
C LEU A 231 -13.85 -3.45 -7.55
N GLU A 232 -12.72 -4.10 -7.32
CA GLU A 232 -12.21 -4.33 -5.95
C GLU A 232 -11.88 -3.01 -5.24
N LEU A 233 -11.27 -2.04 -5.95
CA LEU A 233 -11.03 -0.70 -5.43
C LEU A 233 -12.33 0.00 -5.05
N ALA A 234 -13.30 0.02 -5.97
CA ALA A 234 -14.60 0.64 -5.72
C ALA A 234 -15.32 -0.01 -4.52
N ARG A 235 -15.33 -1.35 -4.46
CA ARG A 235 -15.94 -2.10 -3.34
C ARG A 235 -15.38 -1.70 -1.98
N ARG A 236 -14.05 -1.55 -1.87
CA ARG A 236 -13.39 -1.15 -0.60
C ARG A 236 -13.72 0.27 -0.21
N ILE A 237 -13.80 1.17 -1.19
CA ILE A 237 -14.13 2.57 -0.95
C ILE A 237 -15.61 2.72 -0.56
N SER A 238 -16.52 2.04 -1.26
CA SER A 238 -17.96 2.10 -1.01
C SER A 238 -18.37 1.63 0.39
N GLN A 239 -17.54 0.81 1.05
CA GLN A 239 -17.80 0.33 2.42
C GLN A 239 -17.72 1.43 3.49
N LEU A 240 -17.14 2.60 3.18
CA LEU A 240 -16.98 3.70 4.15
C LEU A 240 -17.95 4.86 3.95
N VAL A 241 -18.97 4.71 3.12
CA VAL A 241 -19.92 5.80 2.84
C VAL A 241 -21.31 5.45 3.39
N ASP A 242 -21.71 6.11 4.49
CA ASP A 242 -23.04 6.72 4.73
C ASP A 242 -23.07 7.37 6.13
N LEU A 243 -23.44 8.66 6.23
CA LEU A 243 -23.43 9.38 7.51
C LEU A 243 -24.81 9.68 8.14
N ASP A 244 -25.94 9.44 7.47
CA ASP A 244 -27.26 9.32 8.13
C ASP A 244 -28.30 8.82 7.09
N GLY A 245 -28.68 7.55 7.23
CA GLY A 245 -29.59 6.87 6.31
C GLY A 245 -31.05 7.23 6.50
N SER A 246 -31.51 8.37 5.97
CA SER A 246 -32.95 8.56 5.70
C SER A 246 -33.22 8.67 4.21
N PHE A 247 -33.32 7.54 3.52
CA PHE A 247 -34.34 7.36 2.49
C PHE A 247 -34.68 5.87 2.27
N HIS A 248 -35.99 5.57 2.30
CA HIS A 248 -36.57 4.26 2.02
C HIS A 248 -36.36 3.84 0.55
N PRO A 249 -36.18 2.54 0.26
CA PRO A 249 -36.10 2.07 -1.12
C PRO A 249 -37.46 2.26 -1.83
N PRO A 250 -37.50 2.55 -3.15
CA PRO A 250 -38.69 2.23 -3.92
C PRO A 250 -38.78 0.69 -4.11
N PRO A 251 -39.99 0.15 -4.29
CA PRO A 251 -40.21 -1.29 -4.46
C PRO A 251 -39.48 -1.88 -5.68
#